data_AF-G3XYU0-F1
#
_entry.id   AF-G3XYU0-F1
#
_cell.length_a   1.000
_cell.length_b   1.000
_cell.length_c   1.000
_cell.angle_alpha   90.00
_cell.angle_beta   90.00
_cell.angle_gamma   90.00
#
_symmetry.space_group_name_H-M   'P 1'
#
loop_
_entity.id
_entity.type
_entity.pdbx_description
1 polymer ?
#
loop_
_entity_poly.entity_id
_entity_poly.type
_entity_poly.pdbx_seq_one_letter_code
_entity_poly.pdbx_strand_id
1 'polypeptide(L)'
;MHMSSSSNSSACSVAMLWNWTTIDACFLSSTWHINTAGQFAVSCIAVALLVVVLDFLRLLSKQYEEHLQRQFQRYVAAQTTSDRMQFFCGDSLEHGPTVLTFRASPLQQLARALLHTLQFGLAYIIMLIAMYYNGYMIISIFL
;
A
#
# COMPACT_ATOMS: atom_id res chain seq x y z
N MET A 1 15.65 36.54 -22.18
CA MET A 1 14.25 36.52 -22.67
C MET A 1 13.42 35.92 -21.56
N HIS A 2 12.58 36.73 -20.92
CA HIS A 2 11.74 36.34 -19.81
C HIS A 2 10.42 35.82 -20.41
N MET A 3 10.17 34.51 -20.34
CA MET A 3 8.94 33.91 -20.85
C MET A 3 7.86 34.01 -19.78
N SER A 4 7.07 35.07 -19.87
CA SER A 4 5.81 35.26 -19.17
C SER A 4 4.79 34.25 -19.71
N SER A 5 4.66 33.09 -19.08
CA SER A 5 3.57 32.16 -19.38
C SER A 5 2.34 32.54 -18.57
N SER A 6 1.51 33.40 -19.16
CA SER A 6 0.17 33.73 -18.68
C SER A 6 -0.74 32.51 -18.79
N SER A 7 -0.88 31.73 -17.72
CA SER A 7 -1.94 30.72 -17.60
C SER A 7 -3.01 31.22 -16.63
N ASN A 8 -4.13 31.70 -17.20
CA ASN A 8 -5.39 31.90 -16.51
C ASN A 8 -5.96 30.53 -16.08
N SER A 9 -5.48 30.00 -14.97
CA SER A 9 -6.09 28.89 -14.25
C SER A 9 -6.26 29.35 -12.81
N SER A 10 -7.49 29.37 -12.30
CA SER A 10 -7.88 29.60 -10.89
C SER A 10 -6.70 29.49 -9.92
N ALA A 11 -6.19 30.64 -9.49
CA ALA A 11 -4.95 30.74 -8.70
C ALA A 11 -5.17 30.06 -7.35
N CYS A 12 -4.52 28.92 -7.15
CA CYS A 12 -4.69 28.11 -5.95
C CYS A 12 -3.72 28.52 -4.86
N SER A 13 -4.21 28.72 -3.63
CA SER A 13 -3.33 29.08 -2.51
C SER A 13 -2.65 27.83 -1.96
N VAL A 14 -1.37 27.63 -2.29
CA VAL A 14 -0.56 26.56 -1.69
C VAL A 14 0.21 27.14 -0.51
N ALA A 15 -0.26 26.87 0.71
CA ALA A 15 0.43 27.24 1.94
C ALA A 15 1.06 25.99 2.57
N MET A 16 2.38 25.92 2.63
CA MET A 16 3.13 24.84 3.32
C MET A 16 3.24 25.08 4.84
N LEU A 17 2.35 25.91 5.38
CA LEU A 17 2.27 26.27 6.79
C LEU A 17 0.93 25.77 7.34
N TRP A 18 0.88 25.50 8.64
CA TRP A 18 -0.34 25.05 9.32
C TRP A 18 -1.52 25.98 9.01
N ASN A 19 -2.57 25.45 8.39
CA ASN A 19 -3.73 26.22 7.93
C ASN A 19 -5.06 25.53 8.23
N TRP A 20 -6.12 26.34 8.25
CA TRP A 20 -7.52 25.93 8.43
C TRP A 20 -8.41 26.45 7.30
N THR A 21 -7.84 26.67 6.11
CA THR A 21 -8.59 27.20 4.97
C THR A 21 -9.39 26.08 4.30
N THR A 22 -10.62 26.37 3.90
CA THR A 22 -11.54 25.39 3.31
C THR A 22 -11.90 25.71 1.85
N ILE A 23 -11.56 26.92 1.37
CA ILE A 23 -11.93 27.44 0.05
C ILE A 23 -10.64 27.75 -0.74
N ASP A 24 -10.63 27.43 -2.03
CA ASP A 24 -9.55 27.67 -3.01
C ASP A 24 -8.22 26.93 -2.74
N ALA A 25 -8.31 25.76 -2.10
CA ALA A 25 -7.19 24.86 -1.82
C ALA A 25 -6.97 23.83 -2.96
N CYS A 26 -5.71 23.40 -3.16
CA CYS A 26 -5.32 22.33 -4.09
C CYS A 26 -4.35 21.38 -3.40
N PHE A 27 -4.78 20.14 -3.16
CA PHE A 27 -4.02 19.21 -2.34
C PHE A 27 -2.96 18.41 -3.14
N LEU A 28 -3.33 17.83 -4.29
CA LEU A 28 -2.44 16.93 -5.06
C LEU A 28 -2.13 17.42 -6.47
N SER A 29 -3.10 18.08 -7.11
CA SER A 29 -2.94 18.70 -8.44
C SER A 29 -3.90 19.89 -8.56
N SER A 30 -3.65 20.76 -9.54
CA SER A 30 -4.57 21.86 -9.87
C SER A 30 -5.97 21.37 -10.30
N THR A 31 -6.11 20.09 -10.65
CA THR A 31 -7.40 19.45 -10.95
C THR A 31 -8.22 19.18 -9.69
N TRP A 32 -7.57 18.92 -8.55
CA TRP A 32 -8.27 18.73 -7.26
C TRP A 32 -8.43 20.07 -6.54
N HIS A 33 -9.15 20.99 -7.17
CA HIS A 33 -9.41 22.33 -6.63
C HIS A 33 -10.76 22.40 -5.92
N ILE A 34 -10.76 22.85 -4.67
CA ILE A 34 -11.97 23.00 -3.86
C ILE A 34 -12.51 24.42 -3.99
N ASN A 35 -13.62 24.59 -4.70
CA ASN A 35 -14.28 25.88 -4.86
C ASN A 35 -15.47 26.06 -3.89
N THR A 36 -15.96 24.98 -3.28
CA THR A 36 -17.16 24.98 -2.44
C THR A 36 -16.96 24.18 -1.16
N ALA A 37 -17.68 24.56 -0.10
CA ALA A 37 -17.67 23.82 1.17
C ALA A 37 -18.12 22.35 1.02
N GLY A 38 -19.00 22.04 0.05
CA GLY A 38 -19.41 20.67 -0.26
C GLY A 38 -18.27 19.83 -0.85
N GLN A 39 -17.51 20.39 -1.80
CA GLN A 39 -16.32 19.73 -2.37
C GLN A 39 -15.23 19.50 -1.33
N PHE A 40 -15.14 20.39 -0.34
CA PHE A 40 -14.25 20.21 0.80
C PHE A 40 -14.65 19.00 1.64
N ALA A 41 -15.93 18.91 2.04
CA ALA A 41 -16.43 17.78 2.83
C ALA A 41 -16.24 16.43 2.12
N VAL A 42 -16.48 16.39 0.80
CA VAL A 42 -16.20 15.20 -0.02
C VAL A 42 -14.72 14.84 -0.01
N SER A 43 -13.83 15.82 -0.04
CA SER A 43 -12.38 15.58 0.04
C SER A 43 -11.99 14.98 1.39
N CYS A 44 -12.56 15.45 2.50
CA CYS A 44 -12.36 14.86 3.83
C CYS A 44 -12.83 13.39 3.88
N ILE A 45 -14.03 13.11 3.36
CA ILE A 45 -14.56 11.73 3.30
C ILE A 45 -13.69 10.85 2.40
N ALA A 46 -13.23 11.36 1.26
CA ALA A 46 -12.36 10.63 0.36
C ALA A 46 -11.03 10.25 1.02
N VAL A 47 -10.45 11.15 1.83
CA VAL A 47 -9.22 10.87 2.59
C VAL A 47 -9.45 9.82 3.66
N ALA A 48 -10.53 9.93 4.45
CA ALA A 48 -10.88 8.91 5.44
C ALA A 48 -11.08 7.53 4.78
N LEU A 49 -11.81 7.49 3.66
CA LEU A 49 -11.97 6.26 2.87
C LEU A 49 -10.64 5.72 2.33
N LEU A 50 -9.71 6.58 1.94
CA LEU A 50 -8.39 6.17 1.45
C LEU A 50 -7.56 5.52 2.56
N VAL A 51 -7.65 6.00 3.81
CA VAL A 51 -7.06 5.35 4.99
C VAL A 51 -7.71 3.99 5.25
N VAL A 52 -9.04 3.90 5.23
CA VAL A 52 -9.78 2.64 5.37
C VAL A 52 -9.38 1.62 4.30
N VAL A 53 -9.24 2.06 3.04
CA VAL A 53 -8.78 1.20 1.94
C VAL A 53 -7.35 0.73 2.16
N LEU A 54 -6.46 1.59 2.66
CA LEU A 54 -5.09 1.22 2.97
C LEU A 54 -5.04 0.17 4.10
N ASP A 55 -5.85 0.32 5.15
CA ASP A 55 -5.92 -0.68 6.23
C ASP A 55 -6.56 -1.99 5.76
N PHE A 56 -7.57 -1.91 4.90
CA PHE A 56 -8.14 -3.09 4.26
C PHE A 56 -7.11 -3.82 3.39
N LEU A 57 -6.30 -3.10 2.61
CA LEU A 57 -5.21 -3.69 1.84
C LEU A 57 -4.10 -4.26 2.73
N ARG A 58 -3.80 -3.64 3.87
CA ARG A 58 -2.89 -4.22 4.88
C ARG A 58 -3.42 -5.53 5.41
N LEU A 59 -4.72 -5.59 5.71
CA LEU A 59 -5.37 -6.81 6.17
C LEU A 59 -5.37 -7.91 5.10
N LEU A 60 -5.69 -7.57 3.85
CA LEU A 60 -5.66 -8.52 2.74
C LEU A 60 -4.27 -9.08 2.50
N SER A 61 -3.23 -8.24 2.49
CA SER A 61 -1.86 -8.72 2.34
C SER A 61 -1.45 -9.65 3.45
N LYS A 62 -1.83 -9.34 4.70
CA LYS A 62 -1.56 -10.22 5.85
C LYS A 62 -2.26 -11.58 5.68
N GLN A 63 -3.55 -11.57 5.33
CA GLN A 63 -4.28 -12.81 5.09
C GLN A 63 -3.67 -13.61 3.94
N TYR A 64 -3.31 -12.94 2.85
CA TYR A 64 -2.68 -13.57 1.68
C TYR A 64 -1.36 -14.27 2.03
N GLU A 65 -0.50 -13.59 2.80
CA GLU A 65 0.78 -14.16 3.27
C GLU A 65 0.54 -15.36 4.21
N GLU A 66 -0.41 -15.28 5.15
CA GLU A 66 -0.76 -16.40 6.03
C GLU A 66 -1.28 -17.62 5.25
N HIS A 67 -2.13 -17.39 4.25
CA HIS A 67 -2.63 -18.46 3.39
C HIS A 67 -1.50 -19.13 2.60
N LEU A 68 -0.59 -18.34 2.03
CA LEU A 68 0.57 -18.84 1.28
C LEU A 68 1.50 -19.65 2.18
N GLN A 69 1.75 -19.18 3.41
CA GLN A 69 2.60 -19.86 4.37
C GLN A 69 2.02 -21.21 4.80
N ARG A 70 0.70 -21.33 4.99
CA ARG A 70 0.04 -22.61 5.31
C ARG A 70 0.14 -23.61 4.15
N GLN A 71 0.01 -23.15 2.90
CA GLN A 71 0.21 -24.01 1.74
C GLN A 71 1.65 -24.51 1.66
N PHE A 72 2.62 -23.62 1.89
CA PHE A 72 4.03 -23.98 1.91
C PHE A 72 4.35 -25.01 3.00
N GLN A 73 3.86 -24.82 4.23
CA GLN A 73 4.06 -25.77 5.33
C GLN A 73 3.52 -27.17 5.04
N ARG A 74 2.33 -27.28 4.40
CA ARG A 74 1.76 -28.58 4.01
C ARG A 74 2.58 -29.28 2.95
N TYR A 75 3.05 -28.53 1.95
CA TYR A 75 3.91 -29.06 0.89
C TYR A 75 5.23 -29.59 1.46
N VAL A 76 5.88 -28.82 2.33
CA VAL A 76 7.12 -29.24 3.01
C VAL A 76 6.88 -30.49 3.87
N ALA A 77 5.80 -30.53 4.67
CA ALA A 77 5.50 -31.69 5.51
C ALA A 77 5.28 -32.99 4.71
N ALA A 78 4.58 -32.92 3.57
CA ALA A 78 4.40 -34.07 2.68
C ALA A 78 5.72 -34.54 2.03
N GLN A 79 6.63 -33.63 1.74
CA GLN A 79 7.93 -33.99 1.16
C GLN A 79 8.89 -34.57 2.21
N THR A 80 8.89 -34.03 3.44
CA THR A 80 9.65 -34.60 4.56
C THR A 80 9.24 -36.05 4.87
N THR A 81 7.95 -36.41 4.72
CA THR A 81 7.52 -37.81 4.91
C THR A 81 8.09 -38.76 3.86
N SER A 82 8.24 -38.33 2.61
CA SER A 82 8.85 -39.14 1.55
C SER A 82 10.35 -39.35 1.81
N ASP A 83 11.05 -38.30 2.26
CA ASP A 83 12.47 -38.36 2.64
C ASP A 83 12.68 -39.25 3.89
N ARG A 84 11.79 -39.15 4.88
CA ARG A 84 11.82 -40.03 6.06
C ARG A 84 11.57 -41.50 5.71
N MET A 85 10.70 -41.78 4.74
CA MET A 85 10.46 -43.13 4.25
C MET A 85 11.65 -43.68 3.48
N GLN A 86 12.37 -42.82 2.75
CA GLN A 86 13.63 -43.16 2.11
C GLN A 86 14.73 -43.45 3.14
N PHE A 87 14.79 -42.69 4.25
CA PHE A 87 15.72 -42.97 5.37
C PHE A 87 15.43 -44.28 6.11
N PHE A 88 14.16 -44.72 6.18
CA PHE A 88 13.78 -45.97 6.87
C PHE A 88 14.04 -47.25 6.05
N CYS A 89 14.22 -47.15 4.71
CA CYS A 89 14.44 -48.29 3.82
C CYS A 89 15.88 -48.45 3.29
N GLY A 90 16.84 -47.68 3.81
CA GLY A 90 18.27 -47.89 3.58
C GLY A 90 18.90 -46.89 2.62
N ASP A 91 19.74 -46.01 3.15
CA ASP A 91 21.20 -46.11 3.03
C ASP A 91 21.79 -45.04 3.95
N SER A 92 22.75 -45.43 4.79
CA SER A 92 23.36 -44.55 5.77
C SER A 92 24.54 -43.81 5.15
N LEU A 93 24.33 -42.64 4.55
CA LEU A 93 25.42 -41.71 4.21
C LEU A 93 24.95 -40.24 4.11
N GLU A 94 25.59 -39.40 4.92
CA GLU A 94 25.68 -37.93 4.90
C GLU A 94 24.39 -37.08 4.91
N HIS A 95 23.96 -36.73 6.13
CA HIS A 95 23.02 -35.64 6.41
C HIS A 95 23.64 -34.25 6.13
N GLY A 96 23.57 -33.78 4.88
CA GLY A 96 23.53 -32.35 4.59
C GLY A 96 22.08 -31.84 4.71
N PRO A 97 21.82 -30.62 5.21
CA PRO A 97 20.46 -30.09 5.28
C PRO A 97 19.86 -30.04 3.87
N THR A 98 18.87 -30.88 3.60
CA THR A 98 18.14 -30.88 2.33
C THR A 98 17.28 -29.62 2.25
N VAL A 99 17.88 -28.55 1.71
CA VAL A 99 17.18 -27.31 1.37
C VAL A 99 16.25 -27.59 0.19
N LEU A 100 15.01 -27.99 0.51
CA LEU A 100 13.93 -28.10 -0.47
C LEU A 100 13.54 -26.70 -0.92
N THR A 101 14.07 -26.28 -2.07
CA THR A 101 13.75 -25.01 -2.70
C THR A 101 12.45 -25.15 -3.48
N PHE A 102 11.33 -24.78 -2.86
CA PHE A 102 10.06 -24.67 -3.57
C PHE A 102 10.08 -23.41 -4.44
N ARG A 103 9.99 -23.59 -5.76
CA ARG A 103 9.83 -22.48 -6.71
C ARG A 103 8.39 -21.95 -6.59
N ALA A 104 8.21 -20.91 -5.78
CA ALA A 104 6.95 -20.19 -5.68
C ALA A 104 6.45 -19.83 -7.08
N SER A 105 5.15 -20.03 -7.32
CA SER A 105 4.58 -19.77 -8.65
C SER A 105 4.75 -18.28 -9.01
N PRO A 106 5.03 -17.95 -10.28
CA PRO A 106 5.24 -16.57 -10.70
C PRO A 106 4.01 -15.68 -10.42
N LEU A 107 2.80 -16.25 -10.44
CA LEU A 107 1.56 -15.54 -10.11
C LEU A 107 1.49 -15.14 -8.63
N GLN A 108 1.99 -15.97 -7.71
CA GLN A 108 2.02 -15.64 -6.28
C GLN A 108 3.02 -14.52 -5.98
N GLN A 109 4.20 -14.56 -6.60
CA GLN A 109 5.18 -13.49 -6.46
C GLN A 109 4.65 -12.15 -7.02
N LEU A 110 3.95 -12.19 -8.16
CA LEU A 110 3.34 -11.01 -8.75
C LEU A 110 2.23 -10.42 -7.87
N ALA A 111 1.34 -11.25 -7.34
CA ALA A 111 0.28 -10.79 -6.43
C ALA A 111 0.84 -10.13 -5.16
N ARG A 112 1.87 -10.74 -4.55
CA ARG A 112 2.58 -10.18 -3.39
C ARG A 112 3.22 -8.83 -3.70
N ALA A 113 3.94 -8.76 -4.82
CA ALA A 113 4.57 -7.52 -5.26
C ALA A 113 3.53 -6.41 -5.48
N LEU A 114 2.44 -6.71 -6.19
CA LEU A 114 1.37 -5.75 -6.45
C LEU A 114 0.72 -5.22 -5.17
N LEU A 115 0.36 -6.11 -4.24
CA LEU A 115 -0.22 -5.72 -2.96
C LEU A 115 0.72 -4.79 -2.17
N HIS A 116 2.02 -5.10 -2.15
CA HIS A 116 3.01 -4.28 -1.46
C HIS A 116 3.21 -2.91 -2.16
N THR A 117 3.26 -2.88 -3.48
CA THR A 117 3.36 -1.63 -4.25
C THR A 117 2.11 -0.75 -4.05
N LEU A 118 0.91 -1.33 -4.02
CA LEU A 118 -0.33 -0.61 -3.76
C LEU A 118 -0.34 0.01 -2.36
N GLN A 119 0.07 -0.73 -1.34
CA GLN A 119 0.19 -0.22 0.02
C GLN A 119 1.17 0.95 0.11
N PHE A 120 2.35 0.81 -0.49
CA PHE A 120 3.35 1.87 -0.51
C PHE A 120 2.83 3.11 -1.25
N GLY A 121 2.19 2.92 -2.41
CA GLY A 121 1.59 4.01 -3.19
C GLY A 121 0.51 4.77 -2.41
N LEU A 122 -0.41 4.06 -1.76
CA LEU A 122 -1.46 4.69 -0.94
C LEU A 122 -0.90 5.42 0.28
N ALA A 123 0.09 4.83 0.96
CA ALA A 123 0.76 5.49 2.07
C ALA A 123 1.42 6.80 1.64
N TYR A 124 2.04 6.81 0.45
CA TYR A 124 2.65 8.01 -0.11
C TYR A 124 1.62 9.10 -0.46
N ILE A 125 0.46 8.71 -1.00
CA ILE A 125 -0.65 9.66 -1.27
C ILE A 125 -1.12 10.30 0.05
N ILE A 126 -1.35 9.52 1.10
CA ILE A 126 -1.74 10.05 2.42
C ILE A 126 -0.68 11.00 2.97
N MET A 127 0.60 10.63 2.84
CA MET A 127 1.71 11.47 3.28
C MET A 127 1.76 12.81 2.52
N LEU A 128 1.57 12.79 1.20
CA LEU A 128 1.50 14.02 0.39
C LEU A 128 0.34 14.93 0.83
N ILE A 129 -0.81 14.34 1.15
CA ILE A 129 -1.96 15.09 1.67
C ILE A 129 -1.63 15.70 3.03
N ALA A 130 -0.95 14.97 3.91
CA ALA A 130 -0.51 15.49 5.21
C ALA A 130 0.50 16.65 5.07
N MET A 131 1.35 16.65 4.05
CA MET A 131 2.30 17.74 3.76
C MET A 131 1.64 19.05 3.35
N TYR A 132 0.34 19.06 3.05
CA TYR A 132 -0.42 20.30 2.83
C TYR A 132 -0.71 21.04 4.16
N TYR A 133 -0.43 20.42 5.31
CA TYR A 133 -0.55 21.02 6.65
C TYR A 133 -1.92 21.66 6.94
N ASN A 134 -2.99 21.15 6.33
CA ASN A 134 -4.36 21.58 6.63
C ASN A 134 -4.92 20.74 7.78
N GLY A 135 -5.34 21.41 8.85
CA GLY A 135 -5.80 20.75 10.06
C GLY A 135 -6.97 19.79 9.83
N TYR A 136 -7.92 20.14 8.97
CA TYR A 136 -9.09 19.29 8.69
C TYR A 136 -8.72 18.00 7.94
N MET A 137 -7.79 18.07 6.98
CA MET A 137 -7.32 16.88 6.27
C MET A 137 -6.52 15.96 7.19
N ILE A 138 -5.67 16.53 8.05
CA ILE A 138 -4.93 15.77 9.05
C ILE A 138 -5.89 15.07 10.02
N ILE A 139 -6.90 15.78 10.53
CA ILE A 139 -7.93 15.18 11.39
C ILE A 139 -8.64 14.04 10.66
N SER A 140 -8.98 14.22 9.38
CA SER A 140 -9.65 13.19 8.57
C SER A 140 -8.76 11.96 8.28
N ILE A 141 -7.43 12.08 8.38
CA ILE A 141 -6.50 10.94 8.28
C ILE A 141 -6.47 10.13 9.58
N PHE A 142 -6.59 10.81 10.73
CA PHE A 142 -6.55 10.16 12.05
C PHE A 142 -7.91 9.59 12.49
N LEU A 143 -9.01 10.10 11.95
CA LEU A 143 -10.38 9.61 12.16
C LEU A 143 -10.61 8.29 11.42
#